data_AF-A0A4R5D4I2-F1
#
_entry.id   AF-A0A4R5D4I2-F1
#
_cell.length_a   1.000
_cell.length_b   1.000
_cell.length_c   1.000
_cell.angle_alpha   90.00
_cell.angle_beta   90.00
_cell.angle_gamma   90.00
#
_symmetry.space_group_name_H-M   'P 1'
#
loop_
_entity.id
_entity.type
_entity.pdbx_description
1 polymer ?
#
loop_
_entity_poly.entity_id
_entity_poly.type
_entity_poly.pdbx_seq_one_letter_code
_entity_poly.pdbx_strand_id
1 'polypeptide(L)'
;VPGAAGRSGWGCFRLGLVTNFANPKAGVFAVSFLPQFVPAGWPVPVVLVAFSVLWALIDLLWYSVVVWLVGAARRVLDRAEVRRRLEQLCGVVLVALGVRLAVAAR
;
A
#
# COMPACT_ATOMS: atom_id res chain seq x y z
N VAL A 1 -5.36 -17.33 -3.72
CA VAL A 1 -4.27 -17.75 -2.81
C VAL A 1 -4.78 -18.84 -1.88
N PRO A 2 -4.47 -20.12 -2.15
CA PRO A 2 -4.72 -21.20 -1.20
C PRO A 2 -3.69 -21.06 -0.06
N GLY A 3 -4.14 -20.87 1.18
CA GLY A 3 -3.26 -20.78 2.35
C GLY A 3 -3.62 -19.74 3.43
N ALA A 4 -4.69 -18.96 3.24
CA ALA A 4 -5.16 -18.01 4.28
C ALA A 4 -5.95 -18.68 5.41
N ALA A 5 -6.41 -19.92 5.23
CA ALA A 5 -7.06 -20.70 6.28
C ALA A 5 -5.98 -21.27 7.23
N GLY A 6 -5.53 -20.45 8.20
CA GLY A 6 -4.67 -20.92 9.30
C GLY A 6 -3.55 -19.99 9.76
N ARG A 7 -3.37 -18.81 9.18
CA ARG A 7 -2.35 -17.86 9.68
C ARG A 7 -2.89 -17.07 10.87
N SER A 8 -2.15 -17.06 11.98
CA SER A 8 -2.44 -16.18 13.12
C SER A 8 -2.40 -14.71 12.69
N GLY A 9 -3.14 -13.83 13.37
CA GLY A 9 -3.14 -12.39 13.08
C GLY A 9 -1.72 -11.80 13.04
N TRP A 10 -0.83 -12.30 13.89
CA TRP A 10 0.59 -11.97 13.90
C TRP A 10 1.32 -12.36 12.60
N GLY A 11 1.02 -13.53 12.03
CA GLY A 11 1.58 -13.97 10.76
C GLY A 11 1.18 -13.06 9.60
N CYS A 12 -0.08 -12.60 9.57
CA CYS A 12 -0.56 -11.63 8.58
C CYS A 12 0.10 -10.26 8.74
N PHE A 13 0.24 -9.78 9.99
CA PHE A 13 0.94 -8.53 10.27
C PHE A 13 2.40 -8.57 9.81
N ARG A 14 3.13 -9.63 10.17
CA ARG A 14 4.52 -9.82 9.75
C ARG A 14 4.68 -9.86 8.23
N LEU A 15 3.76 -10.52 7.52
CA LEU A 15 3.78 -10.54 6.05
C LEU A 15 3.61 -9.13 5.48
N GLY A 16 2.63 -8.37 6.01
CA GLY A 16 2.41 -6.98 5.60
C GLY A 16 3.63 -6.10 5.86
N LEU A 17 4.22 -6.23 7.06
CA LEU A 17 5.42 -5.50 7.47
C LEU A 17 6.60 -5.78 6.52
N VAL A 18 6.90 -7.05 6.27
CA VAL A 18 7.99 -7.46 5.37
C VAL A 18 7.73 -6.99 3.94
N THR A 19 6.49 -7.10 3.46
CA THR A 19 6.12 -6.65 2.10
C THR A 19 6.29 -5.14 1.95
N ASN A 20 5.92 -4.38 2.99
CA ASN A 20 6.08 -2.93 2.99
C ASN A 20 7.57 -2.53 3.03
N PHE A 21 8.37 -3.14 3.91
CA PHE A 21 9.82 -2.90 3.96
C PHE A 21 10.56 -3.31 2.69
N ALA A 22 10.10 -4.37 2.01
CA ALA A 22 10.66 -4.80 0.72
C ALA A 22 10.39 -3.80 -0.42
N ASN A 23 9.49 -2.83 -0.20
CA ASN A 23 9.21 -1.75 -1.15
C ASN A 23 9.89 -0.45 -0.70
N PRO A 24 11.14 -0.18 -1.13
CA PRO A 24 11.88 0.99 -0.66
C PRO A 24 11.31 2.32 -1.18
N LYS A 25 10.35 2.29 -2.12
CA LYS A 25 9.82 3.49 -2.78
C LYS A 25 9.26 4.49 -1.76
N ALA A 26 8.53 4.00 -0.76
CA ALA A 26 7.96 4.86 0.29
C ALA A 26 9.07 5.54 1.11
N GLY A 27 10.12 4.79 1.49
CA GLY A 27 11.26 5.33 2.23
C GLY A 27 12.06 6.36 1.42
N VAL A 28 12.35 6.07 0.15
CA VAL A 28 13.03 7.01 -0.76
C VAL A 28 12.21 8.29 -0.95
N PHE A 29 10.88 8.15 -1.10
CA PHE A 29 9.99 9.30 -1.18
C PHE A 29 10.01 10.11 0.13
N ALA A 30 9.92 9.46 1.29
CA ALA A 30 9.97 10.12 2.58
C ALA A 30 11.23 10.99 2.75
N VAL A 31 12.40 10.41 2.46
CA VAL A 31 13.70 11.08 2.57
C VAL A 31 13.83 12.23 1.57
N SER A 32 13.26 12.09 0.36
CA SER A 32 13.37 13.11 -0.67
C SER A 32 12.35 14.25 -0.49
N PHE A 33 11.15 13.95 0.02
CA PHE A 33 10.01 14.86 0.03
C PHE A 33 9.80 15.55 1.38
N LEU A 34 9.82 14.82 2.50
CA LEU A 34 9.48 15.36 3.82
C LEU A 34 10.39 16.52 4.29
N PRO A 35 11.73 16.48 4.07
CA PRO A 35 12.60 17.58 4.49
C PRO A 35 12.26 18.92 3.84
N GLN A 36 11.63 18.91 2.65
CA GLN A 36 11.27 20.12 1.92
C GLN A 36 10.15 20.92 2.61
N PHE A 37 9.39 20.30 3.52
CA PHE A 37 8.29 20.93 4.25
C PHE A 37 8.69 21.40 5.66
N VAL A 38 9.97 21.28 6.03
CA VAL A 38 10.45 21.73 7.34
C VAL A 38 10.63 23.25 7.32
N PRO A 39 9.91 24.02 8.15
CA PRO A 39 10.07 25.47 8.19
C PRO A 39 11.45 25.88 8.70
N ALA A 40 11.97 27.00 8.20
CA ALA A 40 13.23 27.55 8.69
C ALA A 40 13.15 27.88 10.19
N GLY A 41 14.19 27.53 10.94
CA GLY A 41 14.28 27.78 12.39
C GLY A 41 13.64 26.71 13.28
N TRP A 42 13.02 25.67 12.73
CA TRP A 42 12.45 24.57 13.52
C TRP A 42 13.42 23.38 13.66
N PRO A 43 13.37 22.62 14.78
CA PRO A 43 14.16 21.40 14.92
C PRO A 43 13.74 20.34 13.89
N VAL A 44 14.62 20.08 12.92
CA VAL A 44 14.38 19.17 11.79
C VAL A 44 13.87 17.78 12.23
N PRO A 45 14.49 17.09 13.22
CA PRO A 45 14.04 15.75 13.60
C PRO A 45 12.62 15.72 14.16
N VAL A 46 12.22 16.77 14.88
CA VAL A 46 10.88 16.87 15.48
C VAL A 46 9.81 17.02 14.40
N VAL A 47 10.03 17.90 13.42
CA VAL A 47 9.09 18.12 12.32
C VAL A 47 8.97 16.87 11.44
N LEU A 48 10.09 16.20 11.15
CA LEU A 48 10.08 14.95 10.37
C LEU A 48 9.34 13.82 11.09
N VAL A 49 9.53 13.66 12.40
CA VAL A 49 8.78 12.67 13.18
C VAL A 49 7.29 13.03 13.20
N ALA A 50 6.94 14.30 13.40
CA ALA A 50 5.55 14.74 13.38
C ALA A 50 4.86 14.45 12.04
N PHE A 51 5.51 14.76 10.92
CA PHE A 51 4.96 14.43 9.59
C PHE A 51 4.89 12.93 9.34
N SER A 52 5.87 12.15 9.81
CA SER A 52 5.84 10.70 9.68
C SER A 52 4.68 10.08 10.47
N VAL A 53 4.40 10.60 11.67
CA VAL A 53 3.24 10.18 12.48
C VAL A 53 1.94 10.59 11.80
N LEU A 54 1.82 11.84 11.33
CA LEU A 54 0.64 12.32 10.61
C LEU A 54 0.36 11.46 9.37
N TRP A 55 1.39 11.16 8.58
CA TRP A 55 1.28 10.30 7.41
C TRP A 55 0.84 8.89 7.81
N ALA A 56 1.44 8.28 8.83
CA ALA A 56 1.03 6.97 9.32
C ALA A 56 -0.44 6.93 9.78
N LEU A 57 -0.94 8.00 10.39
CA LEU A 57 -2.36 8.11 10.80
C LEU A 57 -3.29 8.20 9.59
N ILE A 58 -2.92 8.97 8.56
CA ILE A 58 -3.68 9.06 7.31
C ILE A 58 -3.74 7.69 6.62
N ASP A 59 -2.60 7.01 6.51
CA ASP A 59 -2.51 5.67 5.93
C ASP A 59 -3.35 4.66 6.73
N LEU A 60 -3.25 4.69 8.06
CA LEU A 60 -4.04 3.83 8.94
C LEU A 60 -5.55 4.06 8.72
N LEU A 61 -5.99 5.31 8.72
CA LEU A 61 -7.40 5.65 8.48
C LEU A 61 -7.85 5.15 7.11
N TRP A 62 -7.07 5.41 6.07
CA TRP A 62 -7.35 4.98 4.70
C TRP A 62 -7.47 3.45 4.60
N TYR A 63 -6.47 2.71 5.09
CA TYR A 63 -6.48 1.25 5.05
C TYR A 63 -7.61 0.67 5.92
N SER A 64 -7.94 1.27 7.06
CA SER A 64 -9.10 0.87 7.86
C SER A 64 -10.41 1.01 7.08
N VAL A 65 -10.60 2.11 6.35
CA VAL A 65 -11.76 2.30 5.46
C VAL A 65 -11.79 1.24 4.37
N VAL A 66 -10.65 0.97 3.72
CA VAL A 66 -10.56 -0.08 2.69
C VAL A 66 -10.89 -1.46 3.26
N VAL A 67 -10.31 -1.83 4.40
CA VAL A 67 -10.60 -3.11 5.08
C VAL A 67 -12.08 -3.22 5.44
N TRP A 68 -12.68 -2.13 5.93
CA TRP A 68 -14.10 -2.09 6.24
C TRP A 68 -14.97 -2.26 4.98
N LEU A 69 -14.68 -1.54 3.89
CA LEU A 69 -15.39 -1.66 2.61
C LEU A 69 -15.29 -3.07 2.03
N VAL A 70 -14.09 -3.65 2.03
CA VAL A 70 -13.87 -5.04 1.60
C VAL A 70 -14.67 -5.99 2.49
N GLY A 71 -14.66 -5.75 3.80
CA GLY A 71 -15.46 -6.47 4.80
C GLY A 71 -16.96 -6.44 4.52
N ALA A 72 -17.50 -5.26 4.20
CA ALA A 72 -18.89 -5.06 3.86
C ALA A 72 -19.27 -5.73 2.51
N ALA A 73 -18.36 -5.70 1.54
CA ALA A 73 -18.56 -6.28 0.21
C ALA A 73 -18.22 -7.79 0.11
N ARG A 74 -17.84 -8.44 1.22
CA ARG A 74 -17.37 -9.84 1.24
C ARG A 74 -18.29 -10.80 0.50
N ARG A 75 -19.61 -10.72 0.70
CA ARG A 75 -20.58 -11.62 0.04
C ARG A 75 -20.54 -11.54 -1.49
N VAL A 76 -20.16 -10.39 -2.05
CA VAL A 76 -20.02 -10.19 -3.49
C VAL A 76 -18.62 -10.59 -3.95
N LEU A 77 -17.58 -10.19 -3.20
CA LEU A 77 -16.17 -10.46 -3.53
C LEU A 77 -15.79 -11.94 -3.39
N ASP A 78 -16.46 -12.69 -2.51
CA ASP A 78 -16.26 -14.13 -2.33
C ASP A 78 -16.82 -14.94 -3.51
N ARG A 79 -17.61 -14.34 -4.41
CA ARG A 79 -18.07 -15.00 -5.63
C ARG A 79 -16.88 -15.23 -6.56
N ALA A 80 -16.65 -16.50 -6.92
CA ALA A 80 -15.52 -16.90 -7.76
C ALA A 80 -15.42 -16.11 -9.07
N GLU A 81 -16.56 -15.82 -9.72
CA GLU A 81 -16.58 -15.02 -10.96
C GLU A 81 -16.11 -13.59 -10.73
N VAL A 82 -16.55 -12.92 -9.66
CA VAL A 82 -16.15 -11.54 -9.33
C VAL A 82 -14.65 -11.49 -9.03
N ARG A 83 -14.16 -12.41 -8.19
CA ARG A 83 -12.74 -12.53 -7.86
C ARG A 83 -11.90 -12.77 -9.12
N ARG A 84 -12.35 -13.65 -10.02
CA ARG A 84 -11.69 -13.93 -11.30
C ARG A 84 -11.64 -12.70 -12.20
N ARG A 85 -12.73 -11.95 -12.31
CA ARG A 85 -12.79 -10.71 -13.12
C ARG A 85 -11.85 -9.64 -12.57
N LEU A 86 -11.78 -9.47 -11.26
CA LEU A 86 -10.85 -8.54 -10.62
C LEU A 86 -9.39 -8.95 -10.88
N GLU A 87 -9.06 -10.23 -10.70
CA GLU A 87 -7.71 -10.74 -10.99
C GLU A 87 -7.33 -10.54 -12.47
N GLN A 88 -8.26 -10.81 -13.40
CA GLN A 88 -8.05 -10.57 -14.84
C GLN A 88 -7.85 -9.08 -15.15
N LEU A 89 -8.68 -8.20 -14.59
CA LEU A 89 -8.57 -6.76 -14.81
C LEU A 89 -7.22 -6.23 -14.30
N CYS A 90 -6.83 -6.60 -13.08
CA CYS A 90 -5.53 -6.25 -12.51
C CYS A 90 -4.38 -6.75 -13.40
N GLY A 91 -4.44 -8.00 -13.86
CA GLY A 91 -3.45 -8.58 -14.75
C GLY A 91 -3.35 -7.82 -16.08
N VAL A 92 -4.48 -7.52 -16.71
CA VAL A 92 -4.53 -6.75 -17.97
C VAL A 92 -3.94 -5.35 -17.78
N VAL A 93 -4.30 -4.65 -16.70
CA VAL A 93 -3.75 -3.32 -16.40
C VAL A 93 -2.24 -3.39 -16.20
N LEU A 94 -1.73 -4.38 -15.44
CA LEU A 94 -0.30 -4.55 -15.23
C LEU A 94 0.46 -4.87 -16.52
N VAL A 95 -0.07 -5.75 -17.36
CA VAL A 95 0.52 -6.07 -18.68
C VAL A 95 0.53 -4.83 -19.58
N ALA A 96 -0.59 -4.10 -19.64
CA ALA A 96 -0.69 -2.88 -20.44
C ALA A 96 0.30 -1.81 -19.95
N LEU A 97 0.45 -1.62 -18.64
CA LEU A 97 1.45 -0.73 -18.06
C LEU A 97 2.87 -1.19 -18.37
N GLY A 98 3.16 -2.49 -18.31
CA GLY A 98 4.46 -3.06 -18.65
C GLY A 98 4.83 -2.86 -20.12
N VAL A 99 3.89 -3.12 -21.04
CA VAL A 99 4.07 -2.86 -22.48
C VAL A 99 4.30 -1.37 -22.73
N ARG A 100 3.49 -0.50 -22.11
CA ARG A 100 3.67 0.96 -22.24
C ARG A 100 5.05 1.40 -21.74
N LEU A 101 5.51 0.86 -20.61
CA LEU A 101 6.83 1.16 -20.06
C LEU A 101 7.95 0.69 -21.00
N ALA A 102 7.86 -0.51 -21.56
CA ALA A 102 8.85 -1.03 -22.51
C ALA A 102 8.93 -0.22 -23.81
N VAL A 103 7.80 0.31 -24.28
CA VAL A 103 7.73 1.20 -25.46
C VAL A 103 8.27 2.58 -25.13
N ALA A 104 7.97 3.13 -23.94
CA ALA A 104 8.44 4.44 -23.50
C ALA A 104 9.91 4.48 -23.03
N ALA A 105 10.47 3.32 -22.66
CA ALA A 105 11.87 3.16 -22.28
C ALA A 105 12.79 2.90 -23.49
N ARG A 106 12.27 2.92 -24.72
CA ARG A 106 13.04 3.08 -25.95
C ARG A 106 13.24 4.55 -26.24
#